data_AF-A0A4R3HXB7-F1
#
_entry.id   AF-A0A4R3HXB7-F1
#
_cell.length_a   1.000
_cell.length_b   1.000
_cell.length_c   1.000
_cell.angle_alpha   90.00
_cell.angle_beta   90.00
_cell.angle_gamma   90.00
#
_symmetry.space_group_name_H-M   'P 1'
#
loop_
_entity.id
_entity.type
_entity.pdbx_description
1 polymer ?
#
loop_
_entity_poly.entity_id
_entity_poly.type
_entity_poly.pdbx_seq_one_letter_code
_entity_poly.pdbx_strand_id
1 'polypeptide(L)'
;MDSKLRFKRIHLAVAGALLATLVACGGGSSGAPAANQQAASMSFSGSAAVGAPLAGTVTVKDALGATKTTPIGPNGSYTIDVTGMTAPFVFRAQGTANGQTYVVHSIATAADAASGKINITQLTDLVVANIAGQIAKNYFDKFEQNGNADAATKAAVDAEVDKLKEKLLPVLTALGVDAGIDLLRTPFTPLSSALDKALDAIQVSVDPNANVATISTLVNTITITDDLAVKAVAEVNPPKLDATNVTADSVASTASDAVLVKKALTDFFAQFASGLPTAAQLMPYITTGFLLDDKDGATFRSEVSAYSALVGATISEVEIHDIDYSDLTKVTARVSFTLLDKNGVEIERERNWRVRKIDANNWRLHGNQRALEISAYAHMVKGINPGGTCFLTGLEFDIEDYNTANNGGTISYILVTGPGLPNGGLRYDAPGLGGKWKISGQVSPYYVMADSCNPGAQTVVDSAIAAIPDNAVYTFMAYTGANAKINFPTGTSDGTYALKLQRRPLTLAEVQAAAFPAISSPTILDFAGYTSGNVTIVASNINSAKYGRVYLGQNTSTNDFRETENDVAAAANGTINQTLGLTPASGGTINWRTLRAESIDAYRRLMSTTYAIGTQP
;
A
#
# COMPACT_ATOMS: atom_id res chain seq x y z
N MET A 1 10.56 -18.38 19.71
CA MET A 1 10.15 -17.80 18.42
C MET A 1 9.84 -16.36 18.71
N ASP A 2 10.81 -15.49 18.49
CA ASP A 2 10.78 -14.08 18.85
C ASP A 2 10.51 -13.27 17.58
N SER A 3 9.29 -12.79 17.36
CA SER A 3 9.04 -11.87 16.24
C SER A 3 9.22 -10.42 16.68
N LYS A 4 10.37 -10.09 17.30
CA LYS A 4 10.68 -8.66 17.43
C LYS A 4 10.61 -8.09 16.00
N LEU A 5 10.14 -6.86 15.83
CA LEU A 5 10.81 -5.99 14.86
C LEU A 5 12.34 -6.07 15.11
N ARG A 6 13.01 -7.08 14.52
CA ARG A 6 14.38 -7.52 14.84
C ARG A 6 15.34 -6.77 13.95
N PHE A 7 15.35 -5.45 14.10
CA PHE A 7 16.27 -4.59 13.39
C PHE A 7 17.66 -4.64 14.02
N LYS A 8 18.59 -5.38 13.41
CA LYS A 8 19.99 -5.50 13.87
C LYS A 8 21.01 -5.33 12.74
N ARG A 9 21.96 -4.43 13.03
CA ARG A 9 23.31 -4.16 12.44
C ARG A 9 23.60 -4.73 11.04
N ILE A 10 23.49 -3.87 10.03
CA ILE A 10 24.08 -4.07 8.70
C ILE A 10 25.49 -3.46 8.70
N HIS A 11 26.51 -4.27 8.37
CA HIS A 11 27.86 -3.77 8.10
C HIS A 11 27.95 -3.22 6.67
N LEU A 12 28.36 -1.96 6.57
CA LEU A 12 28.46 -1.19 5.34
C LEU A 12 29.63 -1.68 4.47
N ALA A 13 29.36 -2.25 3.30
CA ALA A 13 30.34 -2.47 2.25
C ALA A 13 30.22 -1.35 1.19
N VAL A 14 31.27 -0.55 1.05
CA VAL A 14 31.36 0.55 0.08
C VAL A 14 31.95 0.01 -1.23
N ALA A 15 31.22 0.13 -2.34
CA ALA A 15 31.75 -0.05 -3.69
C ALA A 15 31.55 1.26 -4.48
N GLY A 16 32.66 1.87 -4.88
CA GLY A 16 32.71 3.16 -5.58
C GLY A 16 32.29 3.06 -7.05
N ALA A 17 31.53 4.06 -7.50
CA ALA A 17 31.12 4.24 -8.88
C ALA A 17 32.19 4.99 -9.69
N LEU A 18 32.43 4.55 -10.93
CA LEU A 18 33.16 5.29 -11.97
C LEU A 18 32.18 5.86 -12.99
N LEU A 19 32.40 7.13 -13.36
CA LEU A 19 31.67 7.90 -14.38
C LEU A 19 31.87 7.37 -15.81
N ALA A 20 30.84 7.53 -16.65
CA ALA A 20 30.98 7.57 -18.10
C ALA A 20 30.05 8.64 -18.70
N THR A 21 30.63 9.44 -19.59
CA THR A 21 30.14 10.69 -20.19
C THR A 21 29.21 10.46 -21.39
N LEU A 22 28.23 11.35 -21.56
CA LEU A 22 27.42 11.49 -22.77
C LEU A 22 28.28 11.96 -23.96
N VAL A 23 28.20 11.23 -25.08
CA VAL A 23 28.63 11.71 -26.39
C VAL A 23 27.39 12.15 -27.16
N ALA A 24 27.38 13.43 -27.54
CA ALA A 24 26.45 13.98 -28.52
C ALA A 24 27.15 14.06 -29.88
N CYS A 25 26.50 13.54 -30.91
CA CYS A 25 26.71 13.82 -32.34
C CYS A 25 25.32 13.63 -32.96
N GLY A 26 24.67 14.59 -33.60
CA GLY A 26 25.16 15.41 -34.71
C GLY A 26 24.56 14.84 -36.00
N GLY A 27 23.72 15.61 -36.71
CA GLY A 27 23.26 15.25 -38.05
C GLY A 27 21.93 15.88 -38.46
N GLY A 28 21.99 17.04 -39.12
CA GLY A 28 20.86 17.62 -39.84
C GLY A 28 20.80 17.12 -41.30
N SER A 29 19.61 17.18 -41.90
CA SER A 29 19.49 17.44 -43.33
C SER A 29 18.11 18.03 -43.66
N SER A 30 18.15 19.05 -44.51
CA SER A 30 17.04 19.82 -45.06
C SER A 30 16.42 19.11 -46.26
N GLY A 31 15.10 18.96 -46.27
CA GLY A 31 14.33 18.56 -47.44
C GLY A 31 12.86 18.90 -47.27
N ALA A 32 12.40 19.98 -47.89
CA ALA A 32 10.97 20.22 -48.08
C ALA A 32 10.51 19.39 -49.29
N PRO A 33 9.43 18.61 -49.14
CA PRO A 33 8.34 18.80 -50.11
C PRO A 33 6.92 18.63 -49.54
N ALA A 34 6.01 19.32 -50.22
CA ALA A 34 4.58 19.07 -50.38
C ALA A 34 3.68 19.15 -49.13
N ALA A 35 2.78 20.14 -49.16
CA ALA A 35 1.62 20.24 -48.28
C ALA A 35 0.68 19.04 -48.49
N ASN A 36 0.92 17.96 -47.76
CA ASN A 36 -0.14 17.05 -47.37
C ASN A 36 -1.01 17.80 -46.37
N GLN A 37 -2.33 17.78 -46.54
CA GLN A 37 -3.25 18.23 -45.51
C GLN A 37 -3.07 17.34 -44.29
N GLN A 38 -2.22 17.81 -43.38
CA GLN A 38 -1.90 17.17 -42.12
C GLN A 38 -3.20 17.09 -41.32
N ALA A 39 -3.65 15.88 -41.01
CA ALA A 39 -4.72 15.68 -40.04
C ALA A 39 -4.36 16.52 -38.80
N ALA A 40 -5.26 17.42 -38.39
CA ALA A 40 -5.00 18.33 -37.30
C ALA A 40 -4.51 17.51 -36.09
N SER A 41 -3.30 17.82 -35.61
CA SER A 41 -2.75 17.17 -34.43
C SER A 41 -3.67 17.45 -33.25
N MET A 42 -4.17 16.42 -32.57
CA MET A 42 -5.05 16.56 -31.42
C MET A 42 -4.40 15.87 -30.24
N SER A 43 -4.11 16.61 -29.16
CA SER A 43 -3.49 16.06 -27.96
C SER A 43 -4.18 16.55 -26.71
N PHE A 44 -4.27 15.68 -25.71
CA PHE A 44 -4.72 16.04 -24.37
C PHE A 44 -3.55 15.98 -23.39
N SER A 45 -3.58 16.87 -22.41
CA SER A 45 -2.60 16.98 -21.33
C SER A 45 -3.30 17.34 -20.02
N GLY A 46 -2.70 16.98 -18.90
CA GLY A 46 -3.22 17.32 -17.59
C GLY A 46 -2.47 16.59 -16.48
N SER A 47 -3.09 16.56 -15.31
CA SER A 47 -2.53 15.90 -14.12
C SER A 47 -3.39 14.70 -13.71
N ALA A 48 -2.76 13.56 -13.45
CA ALA A 48 -3.37 12.37 -12.89
C ALA A 48 -2.99 12.24 -11.39
N ALA A 49 -3.95 12.46 -10.50
CA ALA A 49 -3.69 12.52 -9.05
C ALA A 49 -4.93 12.22 -8.19
N VAL A 50 -4.71 11.70 -6.99
CA VAL A 50 -5.74 11.40 -5.97
C VAL A 50 -5.36 12.05 -4.63
N GLY A 51 -5.03 13.34 -4.67
CA GLY A 51 -4.33 14.07 -3.60
C GLY A 51 -2.80 14.00 -3.72
N ALA A 52 -2.28 12.84 -4.12
CA ALA A 52 -0.90 12.68 -4.57
C ALA A 52 -0.83 12.33 -6.07
N PRO A 53 0.23 12.73 -6.79
CA PRO A 53 0.42 12.34 -8.18
C PRO A 53 0.52 10.82 -8.33
N LEU A 54 -0.15 10.27 -9.34
CA LEU A 54 -0.13 8.84 -9.63
C LEU A 54 1.17 8.47 -10.36
N ALA A 55 1.84 7.42 -9.90
CA ALA A 55 2.87 6.73 -10.66
C ALA A 55 2.22 5.58 -11.45
N GLY A 56 2.18 5.69 -12.78
CA GLY A 56 1.48 4.70 -13.60
C GLY A 56 1.29 5.13 -15.05
N THR A 57 0.13 4.84 -15.62
CA THR A 57 -0.19 5.15 -17.02
C THR A 57 -1.56 5.80 -17.15
N VAL A 58 -1.72 6.61 -18.21
CA VAL A 58 -3.02 7.07 -18.69
C VAL A 58 -3.35 6.35 -19.98
N THR A 59 -4.51 5.73 -20.03
CA THR A 59 -5.09 5.14 -21.25
C THR A 59 -6.30 5.98 -21.66
N VAL A 60 -6.33 6.41 -22.91
CA VAL A 60 -7.51 7.04 -23.53
C VAL A 60 -8.20 6.03 -24.44
N LYS A 61 -9.53 6.01 -24.41
CA LYS A 61 -10.39 5.25 -25.31
C LYS A 61 -11.37 6.21 -26.00
N ASP A 62 -11.57 6.04 -27.30
CA ASP A 62 -12.50 6.84 -28.09
C ASP A 62 -13.86 6.17 -28.31
N ALA A 63 -14.80 6.87 -28.95
CA ALA A 63 -16.16 6.39 -29.17
C ALA A 63 -16.26 5.14 -30.06
N LEU A 64 -15.21 4.83 -30.83
CA LEU A 64 -15.12 3.62 -31.68
C LEU A 64 -14.31 2.50 -31.01
N GLY A 65 -13.85 2.70 -29.77
CA GLY A 65 -13.08 1.73 -29.00
C GLY A 65 -11.58 1.73 -29.27
N ALA A 66 -11.06 2.66 -30.07
CA ALA A 66 -9.61 2.79 -30.26
C ALA A 66 -8.95 3.29 -28.98
N THR A 67 -7.79 2.73 -28.63
CA THR A 67 -7.08 3.07 -27.39
C THR A 67 -5.64 3.53 -27.64
N LYS A 68 -5.17 4.49 -26.83
CA LYS A 68 -3.75 4.85 -26.72
C LYS A 68 -3.35 4.95 -25.24
N THR A 69 -2.07 4.72 -24.94
CA THR A 69 -1.55 4.76 -23.56
C THR A 69 -0.25 5.56 -23.49
N THR A 70 -0.08 6.32 -22.41
CA THR A 70 1.14 7.10 -22.12
C THR A 70 1.53 6.93 -20.65
N PRO A 71 2.82 6.95 -20.28
CA PRO A 71 3.22 6.98 -18.87
C PRO A 71 2.82 8.30 -18.20
N ILE A 72 2.60 8.25 -16.89
CA ILE A 72 2.44 9.42 -16.04
C ILE A 72 3.81 9.86 -15.54
N GLY A 73 4.12 11.15 -15.67
CA GLY A 73 5.36 11.74 -15.19
C GLY A 73 5.44 11.80 -13.66
N PRO A 74 6.62 12.03 -13.06
CA PRO A 74 6.83 12.02 -11.60
C PRO A 74 5.96 13.01 -10.80
N ASN A 75 5.48 14.07 -11.45
CA ASN A 75 4.59 15.08 -10.87
C ASN A 75 3.11 14.86 -11.23
N GLY A 76 2.74 13.67 -11.72
CA GLY A 76 1.39 13.36 -12.17
C GLY A 76 1.05 13.88 -13.57
N SER A 77 1.93 14.62 -14.23
CA SER A 77 1.65 15.16 -15.56
C SER A 77 1.61 14.07 -16.62
N TYR A 78 0.72 14.23 -17.60
CA TYR A 78 0.69 13.38 -18.79
C TYR A 78 0.42 14.20 -20.05
N THR A 79 0.79 13.65 -21.19
CA THR A 79 0.40 14.16 -22.51
C THR A 79 0.18 12.97 -23.43
N ILE A 80 -0.94 12.97 -24.14
CA ILE A 80 -1.34 11.90 -25.03
C ILE A 80 -1.86 12.46 -26.36
N ASP A 81 -1.26 12.01 -27.46
CA ASP A 81 -1.68 12.33 -28.81
C ASP A 81 -2.85 11.43 -29.22
N VAL A 82 -4.00 12.02 -29.52
CA VAL A 82 -5.23 11.33 -29.95
C VAL A 82 -5.54 11.57 -31.42
N THR A 83 -4.58 12.04 -32.22
CA THR A 83 -4.75 12.17 -33.68
C THR A 83 -5.23 10.85 -34.28
N GLY A 84 -6.28 10.95 -35.11
CA GLY A 84 -6.95 9.84 -35.77
C GLY A 84 -8.05 9.14 -34.94
N MET A 85 -8.27 9.56 -33.70
CA MET A 85 -9.33 9.02 -32.84
C MET A 85 -10.64 9.80 -32.97
N THR A 86 -11.77 9.16 -32.62
CA THR A 86 -13.12 9.70 -32.76
C THR A 86 -13.71 10.13 -31.42
N ALA A 87 -13.82 11.44 -31.20
CA ALA A 87 -14.45 11.99 -30.00
C ALA A 87 -15.92 11.52 -29.85
N PRO A 88 -16.46 11.44 -28.62
CA PRO A 88 -15.82 11.75 -27.32
C PRO A 88 -14.77 10.72 -26.88
N PHE A 89 -14.05 11.07 -25.82
CA PHE A 89 -12.94 10.30 -25.26
C PHE A 89 -13.16 10.05 -23.77
N VAL A 90 -12.88 8.83 -23.31
CA VAL A 90 -12.81 8.50 -21.88
C VAL A 90 -11.37 8.13 -21.51
N PHE A 91 -10.91 8.61 -20.36
CA PHE A 91 -9.56 8.40 -19.86
C PHE A 91 -9.60 7.50 -18.64
N ARG A 92 -8.55 6.70 -18.47
CA ARG A 92 -8.28 5.89 -17.29
C ARG A 92 -6.84 6.11 -16.86
N ALA A 93 -6.62 6.71 -15.70
CA ALA A 93 -5.34 6.65 -15.02
C ALA A 93 -5.32 5.42 -14.11
N GLN A 94 -4.33 4.57 -14.31
CA GLN A 94 -4.08 3.41 -13.46
C GLN A 94 -2.64 3.48 -12.95
N GLY A 95 -2.49 3.41 -11.64
CA GLY A 95 -1.18 3.55 -11.01
C GLY A 95 -1.23 3.41 -9.51
N THR A 96 -0.14 3.79 -8.88
CA THR A 96 -0.05 3.89 -7.43
C THR A 96 0.13 5.34 -7.00
N ALA A 97 -0.56 5.71 -5.93
CA ALA A 97 -0.28 6.91 -5.17
C ALA A 97 -0.28 6.48 -3.71
N ASN A 98 0.60 7.05 -2.89
CA ASN A 98 0.62 6.75 -1.46
C ASN A 98 0.64 5.23 -1.13
N GLY A 99 1.29 4.41 -1.96
CA GLY A 99 1.37 2.95 -1.82
C GLY A 99 0.05 2.17 -1.94
N GLN A 100 -1.02 2.81 -2.41
CA GLN A 100 -2.29 2.18 -2.79
C GLN A 100 -2.43 2.16 -4.31
N THR A 101 -3.14 1.17 -4.83
CA THR A 101 -3.47 1.12 -6.26
C THR A 101 -4.78 1.85 -6.52
N TYR A 102 -4.75 2.78 -7.48
CA TYR A 102 -5.92 3.54 -7.91
C TYR A 102 -6.22 3.30 -9.39
N VAL A 103 -7.51 3.32 -9.71
CA VAL A 103 -8.03 3.41 -11.06
C VAL A 103 -9.06 4.53 -11.04
N VAL A 104 -8.73 5.67 -11.66
CA VAL A 104 -9.60 6.84 -11.73
C VAL A 104 -9.77 7.28 -13.18
N HIS A 105 -10.93 7.85 -13.49
CA HIS A 105 -11.34 8.16 -14.85
C HIS A 105 -11.58 9.65 -15.07
N SER A 106 -11.62 10.03 -16.34
CA SER A 106 -12.00 11.36 -16.79
C SER A 106 -12.60 11.28 -18.18
N ILE A 107 -13.10 12.38 -18.70
CA ILE A 107 -13.81 12.41 -19.98
C ILE A 107 -13.53 13.70 -20.74
N ALA A 108 -13.53 13.63 -22.06
CA ALA A 108 -13.40 14.77 -22.94
C ALA A 108 -14.30 14.64 -24.17
N THR A 109 -14.69 15.78 -24.69
CA THR A 109 -15.49 15.92 -25.92
C THR A 109 -14.64 16.50 -27.03
N ALA A 110 -15.18 16.54 -28.25
CA ALA A 110 -14.50 17.21 -29.38
C ALA A 110 -14.22 18.70 -29.08
N ALA A 111 -15.07 19.36 -28.29
CA ALA A 111 -14.91 20.77 -27.93
C ALA A 111 -13.69 21.01 -27.02
N ASP A 112 -13.28 20.00 -26.26
CA ASP A 112 -12.15 20.10 -25.33
C ASP A 112 -10.80 20.07 -26.05
N ALA A 113 -10.77 19.70 -27.34
CA ALA A 113 -9.57 19.73 -28.16
C ALA A 113 -8.97 21.16 -28.29
N ALA A 114 -9.79 22.21 -28.11
CA ALA A 114 -9.32 23.60 -28.17
C ALA A 114 -8.39 23.97 -27.00
N SER A 115 -8.67 23.48 -25.79
CA SER A 115 -7.80 23.67 -24.63
C SER A 115 -6.77 22.56 -24.50
N GLY A 116 -7.14 21.33 -24.88
CA GLY A 116 -6.34 20.12 -24.69
C GLY A 116 -6.04 19.83 -23.22
N LYS A 117 -6.85 20.36 -22.28
CA LYS A 117 -6.64 20.22 -20.82
C LYS A 117 -7.70 19.34 -20.18
N ILE A 118 -7.27 18.18 -19.67
CA ILE A 118 -8.13 17.20 -18.99
C ILE A 118 -7.36 16.62 -17.80
N ASN A 119 -7.83 16.88 -16.60
CA ASN A 119 -7.28 16.25 -15.40
C ASN A 119 -7.94 14.90 -15.15
N ILE A 120 -7.25 14.02 -14.44
CA ILE A 120 -7.76 12.70 -14.04
C ILE A 120 -7.60 12.58 -12.52
N THR A 121 -8.70 12.76 -11.80
CA THR A 121 -8.73 12.76 -10.33
C THR A 121 -9.91 11.96 -9.80
N GLN A 122 -9.97 11.74 -8.49
CA GLN A 122 -11.16 11.15 -7.86
C GLN A 122 -12.44 11.96 -8.08
N LEU A 123 -12.33 13.28 -8.32
CA LEU A 123 -13.49 14.13 -8.61
C LEU A 123 -13.93 13.98 -10.07
N THR A 124 -12.99 13.88 -11.02
CA THR A 124 -13.35 13.62 -12.42
C THR A 124 -13.86 12.19 -12.62
N ASP A 125 -13.42 11.23 -11.80
CA ASP A 125 -13.96 9.87 -11.79
C ASP A 125 -15.45 9.88 -11.46
N LEU A 126 -15.85 10.68 -10.46
CA LEU A 126 -17.24 10.88 -10.09
C LEU A 126 -18.04 11.59 -11.20
N VAL A 127 -17.45 12.56 -11.90
CA VAL A 127 -18.08 13.17 -13.10
C VAL A 127 -18.37 12.10 -14.16
N VAL A 128 -17.41 11.22 -14.46
CA VAL A 128 -17.63 10.11 -15.41
C VAL A 128 -18.74 9.17 -14.91
N ALA A 129 -18.75 8.85 -13.62
CA ALA A 129 -19.76 7.99 -13.03
C ALA A 129 -21.17 8.59 -13.13
N ASN A 130 -21.33 9.89 -12.85
CA ASN A 130 -22.60 10.61 -12.97
C ASN A 130 -23.07 10.71 -14.43
N ILE A 131 -22.17 10.97 -15.39
CA ILE A 131 -22.50 10.91 -16.83
C ILE A 131 -23.00 9.50 -17.19
N ALA A 132 -22.31 8.47 -16.72
CA ALA A 132 -22.59 7.08 -17.06
C ALA A 132 -23.86 6.52 -16.39
N GLY A 133 -24.26 7.03 -15.22
CA GLY A 133 -25.32 6.41 -14.43
C GLY A 133 -24.85 5.20 -13.60
N GLN A 134 -23.54 4.95 -13.57
CA GLN A 134 -22.92 3.74 -13.01
C GLN A 134 -21.45 4.02 -12.69
N ILE A 135 -20.76 3.08 -12.04
CA ILE A 135 -19.33 3.22 -11.77
C ILE A 135 -18.50 3.48 -13.04
N ALA A 136 -17.56 4.44 -12.97
CA ALA A 136 -16.80 4.91 -14.13
C ALA A 136 -15.96 3.82 -14.82
N LYS A 137 -15.45 2.84 -14.05
CA LYS A 137 -14.72 1.69 -14.60
C LYS A 137 -15.57 0.90 -15.62
N ASN A 138 -16.82 0.60 -15.29
CA ASN A 138 -17.71 -0.14 -16.18
C ASN A 138 -18.02 0.66 -17.45
N TYR A 139 -18.15 1.98 -17.31
CA TYR A 139 -18.34 2.88 -18.43
C TYR A 139 -17.13 2.92 -19.36
N PHE A 140 -15.91 3.04 -18.82
CA PHE A 140 -14.68 2.95 -19.60
C PHE A 140 -14.56 1.62 -20.35
N ASP A 141 -14.79 0.50 -19.65
CA ASP A 141 -14.63 -0.84 -20.22
C ASP A 141 -15.60 -1.10 -21.39
N LYS A 142 -16.77 -0.45 -21.41
CA LYS A 142 -17.82 -0.61 -22.43
C LYS A 142 -18.14 0.70 -23.18
N PHE A 143 -17.22 1.65 -23.23
CA PHE A 143 -17.49 3.01 -23.71
C PHE A 143 -18.02 3.05 -25.15
N GLU A 144 -17.49 2.17 -26.01
CA GLU A 144 -17.86 2.03 -27.41
C GLU A 144 -19.18 1.27 -27.64
N GLN A 145 -19.79 0.72 -26.58
CA GLN A 145 -20.95 -0.16 -26.68
C GLN A 145 -22.24 0.56 -26.25
N ASN A 146 -23.37 0.08 -26.79
CA ASN A 146 -24.73 0.44 -26.32
C ASN A 146 -25.02 1.95 -26.29
N GLY A 147 -24.39 2.76 -27.16
CA GLY A 147 -24.56 4.22 -27.17
C GLY A 147 -23.98 4.93 -25.95
N ASN A 148 -23.10 4.27 -25.17
CA ASN A 148 -22.48 4.87 -23.99
C ASN A 148 -21.74 6.17 -24.34
N ALA A 149 -21.00 6.20 -25.44
CA ALA A 149 -20.33 7.40 -25.93
C ALA A 149 -21.30 8.57 -26.23
N ASP A 150 -22.54 8.29 -26.63
CA ASP A 150 -23.54 9.34 -26.95
C ASP A 150 -23.98 10.13 -25.70
N ALA A 151 -23.83 9.55 -24.50
CA ALA A 151 -24.09 10.23 -23.24
C ALA A 151 -23.06 11.33 -22.93
N ALA A 152 -21.85 11.24 -23.48
CA ALA A 152 -20.74 12.15 -23.24
C ALA A 152 -20.81 13.42 -24.11
N THR A 153 -21.98 14.06 -24.15
CA THR A 153 -22.14 15.35 -24.85
C THR A 153 -21.50 16.48 -24.06
N LYS A 154 -21.09 17.56 -24.73
CA LYS A 154 -20.54 18.76 -24.05
C LYS A 154 -21.48 19.28 -22.98
N ALA A 155 -22.78 19.36 -23.27
CA ALA A 155 -23.78 19.85 -22.33
C ALA A 155 -23.91 18.95 -21.10
N ALA A 156 -23.89 17.61 -21.29
CA ALA A 156 -23.93 16.67 -20.18
C ALA A 156 -22.66 16.75 -19.32
N VAL A 157 -21.48 16.77 -19.94
CA VAL A 157 -20.19 16.90 -19.23
C VAL A 157 -20.16 18.19 -18.41
N ASP A 158 -20.52 19.33 -19.00
CA ASP A 158 -20.50 20.62 -18.31
C ASP A 158 -21.52 20.65 -17.16
N ALA A 159 -22.72 20.11 -17.37
CA ALA A 159 -23.74 20.05 -16.32
C ALA A 159 -23.29 19.21 -15.11
N GLU A 160 -22.66 18.05 -15.35
CA GLU A 160 -22.17 17.19 -14.26
C GLU A 160 -20.95 17.80 -13.55
N VAL A 161 -20.04 18.47 -14.28
CA VAL A 161 -18.94 19.23 -13.68
C VAL A 161 -19.47 20.37 -12.79
N ASP A 162 -20.44 21.13 -13.29
CA ASP A 162 -21.03 22.25 -12.55
C ASP A 162 -21.83 21.77 -11.34
N LYS A 163 -22.55 20.65 -11.43
CA LYS A 163 -23.29 20.07 -10.31
C LYS A 163 -22.35 19.57 -9.22
N LEU A 164 -21.26 18.87 -9.58
CA LEU A 164 -20.25 18.46 -8.61
C LEU A 164 -19.57 19.67 -7.97
N LYS A 165 -19.26 20.71 -8.75
CA LYS A 165 -18.75 21.98 -8.22
C LYS A 165 -19.75 22.61 -7.24
N GLU A 166 -21.05 22.62 -7.54
CA GLU A 166 -22.08 23.13 -6.63
C GLU A 166 -22.09 22.41 -5.28
N LYS A 167 -21.97 21.07 -5.28
CA LYS A 167 -21.88 20.23 -4.08
C LYS A 167 -20.65 20.58 -3.22
N LEU A 168 -19.53 20.90 -3.85
CA LEU A 168 -18.22 21.08 -3.21
C LEU A 168 -17.80 22.55 -3.01
N LEU A 169 -18.49 23.51 -3.62
CA LEU A 169 -18.08 24.92 -3.62
C LEU A 169 -17.78 25.49 -2.23
N PRO A 170 -18.56 25.19 -1.16
CA PRO A 170 -18.26 25.70 0.17
C PRO A 170 -16.90 25.22 0.69
N VAL A 171 -16.59 23.91 0.57
CA VAL A 171 -15.30 23.36 1.02
C VAL A 171 -14.14 23.83 0.13
N LEU A 172 -14.36 23.91 -1.19
CA LEU A 172 -13.36 24.39 -2.15
C LEU A 172 -12.94 25.83 -1.83
N THR A 173 -13.91 26.71 -1.59
CA THR A 173 -13.66 28.11 -1.24
C THR A 173 -12.96 28.23 0.12
N ALA A 174 -13.36 27.42 1.11
CA ALA A 174 -12.70 27.39 2.42
C ALA A 174 -11.23 26.95 2.34
N LEU A 175 -10.86 26.15 1.34
CA LEU A 175 -9.49 25.73 1.05
C LEU A 175 -8.73 26.68 0.11
N GLY A 176 -9.35 27.82 -0.25
CA GLY A 176 -8.75 28.83 -1.11
C GLY A 176 -8.75 28.49 -2.59
N VAL A 177 -9.58 27.54 -3.02
CA VAL A 177 -9.84 27.28 -4.45
C VAL A 177 -10.75 28.37 -4.99
N ASP A 178 -10.45 28.86 -6.19
CA ASP A 178 -11.27 29.88 -6.86
C ASP A 178 -12.70 29.36 -7.11
N ALA A 179 -13.71 30.20 -6.88
CA ALA A 179 -15.10 29.82 -7.03
C ALA A 179 -15.50 29.48 -8.48
N GLY A 180 -14.74 29.99 -9.46
CA GLY A 180 -14.90 29.71 -10.88
C GLY A 180 -14.13 28.48 -11.37
N ILE A 181 -13.54 27.67 -10.48
CA ILE A 181 -12.77 26.48 -10.85
C ILE A 181 -13.57 25.53 -11.75
N ASP A 182 -12.95 25.05 -12.83
CA ASP A 182 -13.42 23.88 -13.58
C ASP A 182 -12.63 22.66 -13.08
N LEU A 183 -13.30 21.78 -12.33
CA LEU A 183 -12.68 20.59 -11.72
C LEU A 183 -12.13 19.60 -12.75
N LEU A 184 -12.61 19.65 -14.00
CA LEU A 184 -12.20 18.79 -15.10
C LEU A 184 -11.02 19.41 -15.88
N ARG A 185 -11.10 20.71 -16.16
CA ARG A 185 -10.24 21.36 -17.17
C ARG A 185 -9.19 22.30 -16.62
N THR A 186 -9.35 22.85 -15.41
CA THR A 186 -8.38 23.81 -14.88
C THR A 186 -7.04 23.12 -14.59
N PRO A 187 -5.93 23.51 -15.25
CA PRO A 187 -4.63 22.93 -14.96
C PRO A 187 -4.24 23.13 -13.50
N PHE A 188 -3.68 22.09 -12.87
CA PHE A 188 -3.15 22.18 -11.52
C PHE A 188 -1.85 21.39 -11.40
N THR A 189 -1.02 21.79 -10.44
CA THR A 189 0.19 21.06 -10.09
C THR A 189 -0.08 20.31 -8.79
N PRO A 190 0.02 18.96 -8.79
CA PRO A 190 -0.06 18.19 -7.57
C PRO A 190 0.97 18.67 -6.53
N LEU A 191 0.67 18.48 -5.25
CA LEU A 191 1.45 18.88 -4.07
C LEU A 191 1.58 20.39 -3.78
N SER A 192 1.10 21.28 -4.65
CA SER A 192 1.36 22.73 -4.49
C SER A 192 0.18 23.67 -4.77
N SER A 193 -0.82 23.24 -5.55
CA SER A 193 -1.97 24.08 -5.89
C SER A 193 -3.07 24.08 -4.81
N ALA A 194 -3.97 25.07 -4.85
CA ALA A 194 -5.15 25.07 -3.98
C ALA A 194 -6.10 23.90 -4.28
N LEU A 195 -6.27 23.53 -5.56
CA LEU A 195 -7.08 22.38 -5.96
C LEU A 195 -6.49 21.07 -5.41
N ASP A 196 -5.16 20.95 -5.41
CA ASP A 196 -4.47 19.81 -4.81
C ASP A 196 -4.73 19.71 -3.30
N LYS A 197 -4.65 20.83 -2.56
CA LYS A 197 -5.05 20.86 -1.14
C LYS A 197 -6.49 20.41 -0.92
N ALA A 198 -7.39 20.72 -1.85
CA ALA A 198 -8.76 20.23 -1.81
C ALA A 198 -8.88 18.74 -2.11
N LEU A 199 -8.11 18.21 -3.06
CA LEU A 199 -8.04 16.77 -3.32
C LEU A 199 -7.45 15.99 -2.14
N ASP A 200 -6.50 16.57 -1.41
CA ASP A 200 -5.97 16.01 -0.15
C ASP A 200 -7.03 15.99 0.96
N ALA A 201 -7.91 17.00 1.01
CA ALA A 201 -8.89 17.15 2.08
C ALA A 201 -10.21 16.41 1.84
N ILE A 202 -10.60 16.22 0.58
CA ILE A 202 -11.87 15.59 0.18
C ILE A 202 -11.64 14.10 -0.07
N GLN A 203 -12.59 13.26 0.34
CA GLN A 203 -12.57 11.83 0.04
C GLN A 203 -13.81 11.44 -0.73
N VAL A 204 -13.65 10.51 -1.68
CA VAL A 204 -14.74 9.93 -2.47
C VAL A 204 -14.66 8.41 -2.37
N SER A 205 -15.77 7.77 -2.02
CA SER A 205 -15.93 6.32 -2.03
C SER A 205 -17.21 5.97 -2.79
N VAL A 206 -17.17 4.94 -3.64
CA VAL A 206 -18.33 4.50 -4.41
C VAL A 206 -18.76 3.12 -3.93
N ASP A 207 -20.03 2.97 -3.57
CA ASP A 207 -20.66 1.67 -3.36
C ASP A 207 -21.25 1.18 -4.69
N PRO A 208 -20.62 0.21 -5.38
CA PRO A 208 -21.10 -0.28 -6.67
C PRO A 208 -22.43 -1.04 -6.57
N ASN A 209 -22.80 -1.56 -5.39
CA ASN A 209 -24.05 -2.29 -5.20
C ASN A 209 -25.22 -1.32 -4.99
N ALA A 210 -25.00 -0.25 -4.23
CA ALA A 210 -26.00 0.80 -4.03
C ALA A 210 -26.07 1.77 -5.21
N ASN A 211 -25.05 1.81 -6.07
CA ASN A 211 -24.87 2.81 -7.13
C ASN A 211 -24.83 4.25 -6.60
N VAL A 212 -24.22 4.42 -5.43
CA VAL A 212 -24.13 5.70 -4.70
C VAL A 212 -22.67 5.98 -4.39
N ALA A 213 -22.24 7.22 -4.62
CA ALA A 213 -20.99 7.73 -4.09
C ALA A 213 -21.21 8.46 -2.76
N THR A 214 -20.26 8.31 -1.85
CA THR A 214 -20.18 9.03 -0.58
C THR A 214 -18.99 9.97 -0.67
N ILE A 215 -19.23 11.25 -0.40
CA ILE A 215 -18.22 12.31 -0.42
C ILE A 215 -18.08 12.89 0.98
N SER A 216 -16.85 13.01 1.47
CA SER A 216 -16.54 13.48 2.82
C SER A 216 -15.29 14.36 2.85
N THR A 217 -14.92 14.83 4.05
CA THR A 217 -13.64 15.51 4.30
C THR A 217 -12.81 14.75 5.33
N LEU A 218 -11.51 15.06 5.43
CA LEU A 218 -10.62 14.53 6.48
C LEU A 218 -11.04 14.88 7.92
N VAL A 219 -11.96 15.83 8.13
CA VAL A 219 -12.26 16.44 9.45
C VAL A 219 -13.26 15.64 10.28
N ASN A 220 -14.25 14.97 9.68
CA ASN A 220 -15.35 14.35 10.46
C ASN A 220 -16.22 13.39 9.64
N THR A 221 -17.07 12.63 10.34
CA THR A 221 -18.07 11.64 9.87
C THR A 221 -19.19 12.18 8.97
N ILE A 222 -19.18 13.48 8.64
CA ILE A 222 -20.23 14.08 7.84
C ILE A 222 -19.92 13.83 6.37
N THR A 223 -20.89 13.19 5.72
CA THR A 223 -20.81 12.78 4.33
C THR A 223 -22.02 13.33 3.59
N ILE A 224 -21.83 13.66 2.32
CA ILE A 224 -22.93 13.81 1.38
C ILE A 224 -22.95 12.59 0.47
N THR A 225 -24.14 12.21 0.01
CA THR A 225 -24.31 11.13 -0.95
C THR A 225 -24.62 11.68 -2.33
N ASP A 226 -24.16 10.97 -3.35
CA ASP A 226 -24.41 11.24 -4.76
C ASP A 226 -24.96 9.97 -5.41
N ASP A 227 -26.25 9.97 -5.77
CA ASP A 227 -26.86 8.86 -6.50
C ASP A 227 -26.45 8.96 -7.96
N LEU A 228 -25.60 8.03 -8.41
CA LEU A 228 -25.00 8.08 -9.75
C LEU A 228 -26.06 8.02 -10.86
N ALA A 229 -27.27 7.50 -10.57
CA ALA A 229 -28.36 7.44 -11.53
C ALA A 229 -29.06 8.79 -11.74
N VAL A 230 -28.95 9.73 -10.80
CA VAL A 230 -29.57 11.05 -10.85
C VAL A 230 -28.67 12.03 -11.60
N LYS A 231 -29.09 12.44 -12.80
CA LYS A 231 -28.34 13.41 -13.62
C LYS A 231 -28.44 14.81 -13.05
N ALA A 232 -27.41 15.63 -13.30
CA ALA A 232 -27.30 17.01 -12.84
C ALA A 232 -28.56 17.86 -13.06
N VAL A 233 -29.22 17.70 -14.21
CA VAL A 233 -30.45 18.47 -14.55
C VAL A 233 -31.64 18.08 -13.68
N ALA A 234 -31.69 16.83 -13.19
CA ALA A 234 -32.75 16.34 -12.31
C ALA A 234 -32.48 16.66 -10.83
N GLU A 235 -31.24 17.00 -10.48
CA GLU A 235 -30.82 17.29 -9.11
C GLU A 235 -31.02 18.77 -8.75
N VAL A 236 -32.26 19.13 -8.42
CA VAL A 236 -32.67 20.52 -8.17
C VAL A 236 -32.11 21.08 -6.84
N ASN A 237 -31.90 20.22 -5.83
CA ASN A 237 -31.37 20.61 -4.52
C ASN A 237 -30.28 19.63 -4.07
N PRO A 238 -29.07 19.70 -4.67
CA PRO A 238 -28.00 18.79 -4.32
C PRO A 238 -27.56 18.97 -2.86
N PRO A 239 -27.23 17.89 -2.14
CA PRO A 239 -26.60 18.01 -0.82
C PRO A 239 -25.24 18.69 -0.97
N LYS A 240 -24.95 19.65 -0.09
CA LYS A 240 -23.72 20.45 -0.14
C LYS A 240 -22.82 20.09 1.02
N LEU A 241 -21.53 19.98 0.75
CA LEU A 241 -20.50 19.80 1.76
C LEU A 241 -20.17 21.19 2.35
N ASP A 242 -21.06 21.72 3.21
CA ASP A 242 -21.09 23.13 3.65
C ASP A 242 -20.80 23.40 5.14
N ALA A 243 -20.79 24.69 5.52
CA ALA A 243 -20.43 25.17 6.86
C ALA A 243 -21.51 25.09 7.94
N THR A 244 -22.75 24.75 7.58
CA THR A 244 -23.71 24.25 8.58
C THR A 244 -23.39 22.82 9.01
N ASN A 245 -22.45 22.20 8.30
CA ASN A 245 -21.93 20.86 8.53
C ASN A 245 -20.40 20.82 8.81
N VAL A 246 -19.62 21.87 8.51
CA VAL A 246 -18.18 22.02 8.85
C VAL A 246 -17.77 23.50 8.86
N THR A 247 -17.52 24.16 10.00
CA THR A 247 -17.16 25.61 10.00
C THR A 247 -15.90 25.89 9.18
N ALA A 248 -15.80 27.05 8.52
CA ALA A 248 -14.62 27.43 7.73
C ALA A 248 -13.30 27.33 8.53
N ASP A 249 -13.37 27.60 9.83
CA ASP A 249 -12.25 27.43 10.78
C ASP A 249 -11.80 25.97 10.92
N SER A 250 -12.72 25.01 10.89
CA SER A 250 -12.41 23.57 10.98
C SER A 250 -11.81 23.01 9.69
N VAL A 251 -12.21 23.47 8.50
CA VAL A 251 -11.58 23.10 7.22
C VAL A 251 -10.17 23.68 7.10
N ALA A 252 -10.01 24.97 7.41
CA ALA A 252 -8.71 25.64 7.36
C ALA A 252 -7.71 25.07 8.39
N SER A 253 -8.18 24.81 9.61
CA SER A 253 -7.37 24.13 10.63
C SER A 253 -7.01 22.70 10.24
N THR A 254 -7.87 21.98 9.53
CA THR A 254 -7.53 20.63 9.02
C THR A 254 -6.45 20.69 7.95
N ALA A 255 -6.54 21.63 7.00
CA ALA A 255 -5.50 21.79 6.00
C ALA A 255 -4.14 22.14 6.66
N SER A 256 -4.17 22.96 7.71
CA SER A 256 -2.99 23.26 8.53
C SER A 256 -2.51 22.04 9.32
N ASP A 257 -3.41 21.31 9.97
CA ASP A 257 -3.08 20.12 10.77
C ASP A 257 -2.52 19.00 9.88
N ALA A 258 -3.03 18.82 8.67
CA ALA A 258 -2.46 17.89 7.68
C ALA A 258 -0.99 18.21 7.36
N VAL A 259 -0.65 19.50 7.22
CA VAL A 259 0.74 19.94 7.04
C VAL A 259 1.57 19.62 8.29
N LEU A 260 1.04 19.88 9.50
CA LEU A 260 1.74 19.62 10.75
C LEU A 260 1.91 18.13 11.05
N VAL A 261 0.96 17.29 10.65
CA VAL A 261 1.03 15.83 10.71
C VAL A 261 2.15 15.32 9.81
N LYS A 262 2.19 15.76 8.54
CA LYS A 262 3.30 15.44 7.62
C LYS A 262 4.64 15.91 8.22
N LYS A 263 4.67 17.11 8.82
CA LYS A 263 5.86 17.66 9.49
C LYS A 263 6.34 16.80 10.65
N ALA A 264 5.43 16.30 11.51
CA ALA A 264 5.79 15.45 12.64
C ALA A 264 6.51 14.17 12.21
N LEU A 265 6.07 13.56 11.11
CA LEU A 265 6.74 12.41 10.51
C LEU A 265 8.14 12.81 9.99
N THR A 266 8.23 13.89 9.20
CA THR A 266 9.52 14.32 8.63
C THR A 266 10.53 14.74 9.69
N ASP A 267 10.09 15.41 10.76
CA ASP A 267 10.96 15.85 11.86
C ASP A 267 11.57 14.66 12.62
N PHE A 268 10.79 13.59 12.81
CA PHE A 268 11.28 12.35 13.42
C PHE A 268 12.34 11.67 12.56
N PHE A 269 12.06 11.47 11.26
CA PHE A 269 13.03 10.81 10.37
C PHE A 269 14.25 11.68 10.08
N ALA A 270 14.14 13.01 10.18
CA ALA A 270 15.29 13.92 10.10
C ALA A 270 16.35 13.65 11.20
N GLN A 271 15.97 13.03 12.33
CA GLN A 271 16.92 12.64 13.37
C GLN A 271 17.92 11.58 12.90
N PHE A 272 17.63 10.87 11.81
CA PHE A 272 18.47 9.82 11.26
C PHE A 272 19.35 10.28 10.09
N ALA A 273 19.29 11.57 9.71
CA ALA A 273 19.91 12.08 8.49
C ALA A 273 21.43 11.87 8.43
N SER A 274 22.14 11.98 9.57
CA SER A 274 23.60 11.89 9.66
C SER A 274 24.12 10.70 10.48
N GLY A 275 23.23 9.89 11.05
CA GLY A 275 23.60 8.78 11.92
C GLY A 275 22.43 8.28 12.74
N LEU A 276 22.67 7.30 13.61
CA LEU A 276 21.64 6.80 14.53
C LEU A 276 21.50 7.75 15.73
N PRO A 277 20.30 8.30 16.00
CA PRO A 277 20.04 9.04 17.22
C PRO A 277 20.02 8.09 18.43
N THR A 278 20.24 8.63 19.62
CA THR A 278 19.99 7.92 20.87
C THR A 278 18.48 7.85 21.14
N ALA A 279 18.05 6.84 21.90
CA ALA A 279 16.64 6.72 22.31
C ALA A 279 16.13 7.94 23.10
N ALA A 280 17.01 8.70 23.75
CA ALA A 280 16.66 9.94 24.45
C ALA A 280 16.39 11.11 23.47
N GLN A 281 17.17 11.21 22.37
CA GLN A 281 16.96 12.23 21.34
C GLN A 281 15.63 12.06 20.60
N LEU A 282 15.09 10.84 20.57
CA LEU A 282 13.79 10.56 19.94
C LEU A 282 12.58 10.87 20.84
N MET A 283 12.79 11.08 22.15
CA MET A 283 11.70 11.30 23.11
C MET A 283 10.79 12.50 22.80
N PRO A 284 11.30 13.65 22.31
CA PRO A 284 10.45 14.80 21.98
C PRO A 284 9.49 14.59 20.81
N TYR A 285 9.72 13.58 19.96
CA TYR A 285 8.97 13.35 18.73
C TYR A 285 7.85 12.32 18.87
N ILE A 286 7.75 11.69 20.04
CA ILE A 286 6.69 10.71 20.32
C ILE A 286 5.88 11.11 21.55
N THR A 287 4.65 10.63 21.64
CA THR A 287 3.79 10.87 22.81
C THR A 287 4.14 9.98 24.00
N THR A 288 3.76 10.37 25.22
CA THR A 288 3.82 9.50 26.41
C THR A 288 2.98 8.23 26.28
N GLY A 289 1.80 8.30 25.64
CA GLY A 289 0.91 7.15 25.39
C GLY A 289 1.19 6.41 24.09
N PHE A 290 2.43 6.45 23.59
CA PHE A 290 2.79 5.77 22.34
C PHE A 290 2.64 4.26 22.48
N LEU A 291 1.98 3.65 21.50
CA LEU A 291 1.86 2.19 21.37
C LEU A 291 1.89 1.82 19.89
N LEU A 292 2.89 1.04 19.48
CA LEU A 292 3.02 0.51 18.12
C LEU A 292 3.11 -1.01 18.22
N ASP A 293 2.09 -1.71 17.75
CA ASP A 293 2.08 -3.18 17.74
C ASP A 293 2.41 -3.75 19.11
N ASP A 294 1.67 -3.25 20.10
CA ASP A 294 1.78 -3.61 21.50
C ASP A 294 3.10 -3.20 22.18
N LYS A 295 4.01 -2.53 21.45
CA LYS A 295 5.27 -2.01 21.98
C LYS A 295 5.12 -0.57 22.43
N ASP A 296 5.58 -0.30 23.65
CA ASP A 296 5.59 1.03 24.21
C ASP A 296 6.62 1.95 23.53
N GLY A 297 6.52 3.24 23.82
CA GLY A 297 7.44 4.23 23.25
C GLY A 297 8.90 4.02 23.63
N ALA A 298 9.21 3.40 24.78
CA ALA A 298 10.58 3.15 25.20
C ALA A 298 11.23 2.05 24.35
N THR A 299 10.50 0.95 24.15
CA THR A 299 10.89 -0.19 23.31
C THR A 299 11.06 0.26 21.87
N PHE A 300 10.07 0.96 21.31
CA PHE A 300 10.14 1.50 19.96
C PHE A 300 11.38 2.37 19.73
N ARG A 301 11.65 3.37 20.60
CA ARG A 301 12.83 4.23 20.47
C ARG A 301 14.14 3.45 20.54
N SER A 302 14.20 2.42 21.39
CA SER A 302 15.39 1.56 21.49
C SER A 302 15.64 0.80 20.18
N GLU A 303 14.59 0.23 19.59
CA GLU A 303 14.66 -0.54 18.35
C GLU A 303 15.11 0.34 17.18
N VAL A 304 14.43 1.48 16.93
CA VAL A 304 14.78 2.34 15.80
C VAL A 304 16.17 2.99 15.95
N SER A 305 16.61 3.29 17.18
CA SER A 305 17.96 3.83 17.44
C SER A 305 19.08 2.83 17.17
N ALA A 306 18.75 1.55 16.96
CA ALA A 306 19.69 0.50 16.60
C ALA A 306 19.62 0.12 15.11
N TYR A 307 18.67 0.69 14.34
CA TYR A 307 18.40 0.25 12.98
C TYR A 307 19.20 1.03 11.93
N SER A 308 20.34 0.49 11.53
CA SER A 308 21.27 1.14 10.60
C SER A 308 20.69 1.50 9.23
N ALA A 309 19.62 0.82 8.77
CA ALA A 309 18.96 1.16 7.51
C ALA A 309 18.27 2.53 7.55
N LEU A 310 17.95 3.04 8.75
CA LEU A 310 17.36 4.37 8.92
C LEU A 310 18.36 5.50 8.69
N VAL A 311 19.67 5.23 8.68
CA VAL A 311 20.67 6.28 8.47
C VAL A 311 20.55 6.85 7.06
N GLY A 312 20.17 8.13 6.98
CA GLY A 312 19.85 8.81 5.72
C GLY A 312 18.51 8.39 5.10
N ALA A 313 17.67 7.66 5.83
CA ALA A 313 16.34 7.27 5.35
C ALA A 313 15.43 8.47 5.17
N THR A 314 14.47 8.33 4.26
CA THR A 314 13.45 9.32 3.97
C THR A 314 12.07 8.67 3.99
N ILE A 315 11.03 9.50 4.06
CA ILE A 315 9.66 9.04 3.88
C ILE A 315 9.08 9.61 2.59
N SER A 316 8.19 8.86 1.97
CA SER A 316 7.39 9.29 0.83
C SER A 316 5.96 8.80 1.00
N GLU A 317 5.10 9.11 0.04
CA GLU A 317 3.78 8.45 -0.06
C GLU A 317 2.92 8.61 1.22
N VAL A 318 2.99 9.79 1.85
CA VAL A 318 2.27 10.09 3.09
C VAL A 318 0.78 10.30 2.80
N GLU A 319 -0.02 9.31 3.14
CA GLU A 319 -1.48 9.31 3.14
C GLU A 319 -2.00 9.72 4.52
N ILE A 320 -2.93 10.67 4.56
CA ILE A 320 -3.75 10.95 5.74
C ILE A 320 -5.13 10.37 5.47
N HIS A 321 -5.50 9.35 6.24
CA HIS A 321 -6.78 8.67 6.09
C HIS A 321 -7.93 9.44 6.74
N ASP A 322 -7.66 10.05 7.88
CA ASP A 322 -8.59 10.90 8.63
C ASP A 322 -7.83 11.67 9.70
N ILE A 323 -8.43 12.75 10.17
CA ILE A 323 -8.07 13.42 11.40
C ILE A 323 -9.30 13.39 12.31
N ASP A 324 -9.22 12.62 13.39
CA ASP A 324 -10.30 12.44 14.34
C ASP A 324 -10.36 13.66 15.29
N TYR A 325 -11.38 14.50 15.11
CA TYR A 325 -11.70 15.64 15.98
C TYR A 325 -12.85 15.35 16.96
N SER A 326 -13.30 14.09 17.07
CA SER A 326 -14.43 13.73 17.97
C SER A 326 -14.13 14.01 19.45
N ASP A 327 -12.86 13.96 19.83
CA ASP A 327 -12.35 14.43 21.13
C ASP A 327 -11.25 15.48 20.90
N LEU A 328 -11.58 16.75 21.12
CA LEU A 328 -10.67 17.88 20.92
C LEU A 328 -9.45 17.87 21.87
N THR A 329 -9.50 17.11 22.97
CA THR A 329 -8.34 16.91 23.85
C THR A 329 -7.42 15.81 23.33
N LYS A 330 -7.87 15.07 22.32
CA LYS A 330 -7.24 13.85 21.81
C LYS A 330 -7.16 13.76 20.29
N VAL A 331 -7.11 14.91 19.61
CA VAL A 331 -7.12 14.96 18.13
C VAL A 331 -5.99 14.10 17.55
N THR A 332 -6.35 13.10 16.74
CA THR A 332 -5.40 12.12 16.21
C THR A 332 -5.60 11.93 14.71
N ALA A 333 -4.52 12.04 13.95
CA ALA A 333 -4.51 11.74 12.53
C ALA A 333 -4.12 10.29 12.31
N ARG A 334 -4.87 9.57 11.48
CA ARG A 334 -4.47 8.25 10.98
C ARG A 334 -3.74 8.40 9.67
N VAL A 335 -2.51 7.90 9.62
CA VAL A 335 -1.60 8.10 8.50
C VAL A 335 -1.01 6.79 8.01
N SER A 336 -0.54 6.78 6.78
CA SER A 336 0.26 5.71 6.22
C SER A 336 1.35 6.32 5.37
N PHE A 337 2.61 5.92 5.52
CA PHE A 337 3.74 6.42 4.71
C PHE A 337 4.66 5.28 4.23
N THR A 338 5.48 5.54 3.21
CA THR A 338 6.51 4.61 2.74
C THR A 338 7.87 5.04 3.27
N LEU A 339 8.56 4.13 3.94
CA LEU A 339 9.91 4.33 4.44
C LEU A 339 10.93 3.88 3.38
N LEU A 340 11.85 4.77 3.02
CA LEU A 340 12.89 4.54 2.02
C LEU A 340 14.26 4.63 2.67
N ASP A 341 15.19 3.76 2.28
CA ASP A 341 16.59 3.89 2.66
C ASP A 341 17.26 5.10 1.97
N LYS A 342 18.52 5.35 2.30
CA LYS A 342 19.31 6.45 1.70
C LYS A 342 19.48 6.37 0.17
N ASN A 343 19.23 5.21 -0.42
CA ASN A 343 19.32 4.97 -1.87
C ASN A 343 17.95 5.00 -2.55
N GLY A 344 16.87 5.26 -1.80
CA GLY A 344 15.49 5.24 -2.31
C GLY A 344 14.89 3.83 -2.42
N VAL A 345 15.50 2.81 -1.83
CA VAL A 345 14.94 1.44 -1.77
C VAL A 345 13.90 1.39 -0.65
N GLU A 346 12.72 0.85 -0.94
CA GLU A 346 11.65 0.73 0.04
C GLU A 346 11.99 -0.26 1.14
N ILE A 347 12.08 0.23 2.38
CA ILE A 347 12.22 -0.61 3.58
C ILE A 347 10.87 -1.24 3.90
N GLU A 348 9.85 -0.40 4.09
CA GLU A 348 8.52 -0.85 4.47
C GLU A 348 7.44 0.21 4.15
N ARG A 349 6.19 -0.24 3.99
CA ARG A 349 5.00 0.62 3.92
C ARG A 349 4.26 0.56 5.23
N GLU A 350 4.40 1.64 5.97
CA GLU A 350 3.78 1.82 7.27
C GLU A 350 2.31 2.18 7.14
N ARG A 351 1.43 1.37 7.74
CA ARG A 351 -0.02 1.50 7.60
C ARG A 351 -0.69 1.78 8.93
N ASN A 352 -1.73 2.63 8.89
CA ASN A 352 -2.57 2.97 10.04
C ASN A 352 -1.79 3.49 11.27
N TRP A 353 -0.67 4.18 11.05
CA TRP A 353 -0.02 4.93 12.12
C TRP A 353 -0.93 6.06 12.59
N ARG A 354 -0.69 6.52 13.81
CA ARG A 354 -1.36 7.60 14.47
C ARG A 354 -0.35 8.70 14.78
N VAL A 355 -0.72 9.93 14.48
CA VAL A 355 0.00 11.12 14.90
C VAL A 355 -0.96 11.93 15.76
N ARG A 356 -0.51 12.40 16.91
CA ARG A 356 -1.35 13.02 17.93
C ARG A 356 -1.02 14.49 18.07
N LYS A 357 -2.06 15.33 18.06
CA LYS A 357 -1.94 16.75 18.39
C LYS A 357 -1.60 16.93 19.86
N ILE A 358 -0.57 17.72 20.14
CA ILE A 358 -0.13 18.08 21.49
C ILE A 358 -0.62 19.48 21.84
N ASP A 359 -0.48 20.41 20.90
CA ASP A 359 -0.99 21.78 20.96
C ASP A 359 -1.26 22.30 19.54
N ALA A 360 -1.53 23.59 19.39
CA ALA A 360 -1.87 24.21 18.12
C ALA A 360 -0.80 24.02 17.01
N ASN A 361 0.47 23.89 17.38
CA ASN A 361 1.59 23.84 16.43
C ASN A 361 2.38 22.53 16.48
N ASN A 362 2.15 21.68 17.48
CA ASN A 362 2.95 20.49 17.72
C ASN A 362 2.12 19.20 17.58
N TRP A 363 2.61 18.32 16.72
CA TRP A 363 2.11 16.96 16.52
C TRP A 363 3.25 15.95 16.76
N ARG A 364 2.94 14.78 17.30
CA ARG A 364 3.93 13.74 17.63
C ARG A 364 3.44 12.35 17.25
N LEU A 365 4.37 11.45 16.95
CA LEU A 365 4.05 10.05 16.67
C LEU A 365 3.37 9.40 17.87
N HIS A 366 2.34 8.60 17.59
CA HIS A 366 1.51 7.92 18.58
C HIS A 366 1.39 6.41 18.28
N GLY A 367 2.27 5.85 17.44
CA GLY A 367 2.28 4.44 17.05
C GLY A 367 1.04 4.08 16.22
N ASN A 368 0.52 2.86 16.32
CA ASN A 368 -0.73 2.46 15.67
C ASN A 368 -1.85 2.12 16.67
N GLN A 369 -1.55 2.24 17.96
CA GLN A 369 -2.42 1.99 19.09
C GLN A 369 -2.99 0.56 19.14
N ARG A 370 -2.40 -0.40 18.43
CA ARG A 370 -2.80 -1.81 18.51
C ARG A 370 -2.20 -2.44 19.77
N ALA A 371 -3.02 -3.24 20.47
CA ALA A 371 -2.65 -4.08 21.61
C ALA A 371 -2.12 -5.46 21.18
N LEU A 372 -1.96 -5.67 19.87
CA LEU A 372 -1.30 -6.85 19.31
C LEU A 372 -0.34 -6.42 18.21
N GLU A 373 0.76 -7.15 18.06
CA GLU A 373 1.51 -7.17 16.82
C GLU A 373 0.79 -8.08 15.83
N ILE A 374 0.23 -7.49 14.77
CA ILE A 374 -0.44 -8.24 13.72
C ILE A 374 -0.01 -7.80 12.32
N SER A 375 0.31 -8.79 11.49
CA SER A 375 0.66 -8.63 10.09
C SER A 375 -0.11 -9.61 9.21
N ALA A 376 -0.38 -9.21 7.98
CA ALA A 376 -1.02 -10.06 6.97
C ALA A 376 -0.26 -9.90 5.65
N TYR A 377 0.07 -11.01 5.02
CA TYR A 377 0.69 -11.01 3.69
C TYR A 377 0.32 -12.27 2.90
N ALA A 378 0.27 -12.14 1.58
CA ALA A 378 0.26 -13.28 0.69
C ALA A 378 1.69 -13.82 0.58
N HIS A 379 1.86 -15.12 0.81
CA HIS A 379 3.17 -15.76 0.84
C HIS A 379 3.20 -16.94 -0.13
N MET A 380 4.16 -16.88 -1.05
CA MET A 380 4.48 -17.92 -1.99
C MET A 380 5.86 -18.48 -1.67
N VAL A 381 5.97 -19.80 -1.64
CA VAL A 381 7.19 -20.51 -1.23
C VAL A 381 7.64 -21.46 -2.33
N LYS A 382 8.88 -21.30 -2.77
CA LYS A 382 9.64 -22.31 -3.50
C LYS A 382 10.49 -23.10 -2.50
N GLY A 383 9.95 -24.23 -2.05
CA GLY A 383 10.65 -25.15 -1.16
C GLY A 383 11.65 -25.99 -1.95
N ILE A 384 12.88 -26.09 -1.48
CA ILE A 384 13.91 -26.95 -2.06
C ILE A 384 14.43 -27.86 -0.96
N ASN A 385 14.37 -29.15 -1.20
CA ASN A 385 14.97 -30.17 -0.35
C ASN A 385 15.85 -31.09 -1.22
N PRO A 386 16.66 -31.98 -0.62
CA PRO A 386 17.49 -32.91 -1.41
C PRO A 386 16.68 -33.85 -2.34
N GLY A 387 15.38 -34.03 -2.10
CA GLY A 387 14.49 -34.86 -2.89
C GLY A 387 13.74 -34.14 -4.02
N GLY A 388 13.81 -32.80 -4.12
CA GLY A 388 13.13 -32.04 -5.16
C GLY A 388 12.74 -30.61 -4.79
N THR A 389 11.94 -30.00 -5.66
CA THR A 389 11.40 -28.64 -5.50
C THR A 389 9.88 -28.69 -5.37
N CYS A 390 9.35 -27.90 -4.45
CA CYS A 390 7.95 -27.74 -4.14
C CYS A 390 7.53 -26.28 -4.28
N PHE A 391 6.25 -26.06 -4.60
CA PHE A 391 5.65 -24.74 -4.67
C PHE A 391 4.42 -24.68 -3.78
N LEU A 392 4.38 -23.68 -2.91
CA LEU A 392 3.25 -23.41 -2.04
C LEU A 392 2.76 -21.97 -2.28
N THR A 393 1.45 -21.79 -2.16
CA THR A 393 0.81 -20.47 -2.15
C THR A 393 -0.18 -20.39 -1.02
N GLY A 394 -0.30 -19.21 -0.41
CA GLY A 394 -1.20 -19.04 0.71
C GLY A 394 -1.16 -17.66 1.35
N LEU A 395 -1.75 -17.60 2.53
CA LEU A 395 -1.88 -16.40 3.36
C LEU A 395 -1.18 -16.65 4.69
N GLU A 396 -0.43 -15.68 5.16
CA GLU A 396 0.21 -15.74 6.47
C GLU A 396 -0.28 -14.57 7.32
N PHE A 397 -0.67 -14.91 8.55
CA PHE A 397 -1.11 -13.95 9.55
C PHE A 397 -0.22 -14.12 10.77
N ASP A 398 0.73 -13.20 10.93
CA ASP A 398 1.55 -13.14 12.12
C ASP A 398 0.77 -12.42 13.22
N ILE A 399 0.67 -13.05 14.39
CA ILE A 399 -0.03 -12.52 15.55
C ILE A 399 0.87 -12.76 16.76
N GLU A 400 1.15 -11.71 17.52
CA GLU A 400 1.87 -11.78 18.79
C GLU A 400 1.26 -10.78 19.79
N ASP A 401 1.36 -11.12 21.07
CA ASP A 401 0.87 -10.36 22.21
C ASP A 401 2.03 -10.23 23.21
N TYR A 402 2.64 -9.05 23.27
CA TYR A 402 3.77 -8.78 24.15
C TYR A 402 3.33 -8.38 25.56
N ASN A 403 2.14 -7.79 25.67
CA ASN A 403 1.59 -7.25 26.89
C ASN A 403 0.14 -7.72 27.07
N THR A 404 0.00 -8.95 27.57
CA THR A 404 -1.30 -9.59 27.76
C THR A 404 -2.27 -8.83 28.69
N ALA A 405 -1.79 -7.80 29.41
CA ALA A 405 -2.57 -7.01 30.36
C ALA A 405 -3.34 -5.84 29.72
N ASN A 406 -3.05 -5.43 28.49
CA ASN A 406 -3.70 -4.28 27.85
C ASN A 406 -4.81 -4.65 26.85
N ASN A 407 -5.16 -5.92 26.73
CA ASN A 407 -6.07 -6.46 25.71
C ASN A 407 -7.57 -6.14 25.89
N GLY A 408 -7.97 -5.55 27.00
CA GLY A 408 -9.40 -5.42 27.38
C GLY A 408 -10.03 -6.73 27.91
N GLY A 409 -9.26 -7.81 28.00
CA GLY A 409 -9.64 -9.10 28.56
C GLY A 409 -8.58 -10.18 28.29
N THR A 410 -8.70 -11.35 28.91
CA THR A 410 -7.78 -12.47 28.64
C THR A 410 -8.11 -13.15 27.32
N ILE A 411 -7.24 -13.00 26.33
CA ILE A 411 -7.40 -13.62 25.01
C ILE A 411 -6.96 -15.08 25.08
N SER A 412 -7.81 -15.99 24.60
CA SER A 412 -7.47 -17.42 24.45
C SER A 412 -7.26 -17.81 22.98
N TYR A 413 -7.94 -17.15 22.05
CA TYR A 413 -7.68 -17.30 20.62
C TYR A 413 -8.09 -16.05 19.83
N ILE A 414 -7.47 -15.86 18.66
CA ILE A 414 -7.92 -14.93 17.63
C ILE A 414 -8.62 -15.72 16.53
N LEU A 415 -9.77 -15.23 16.07
CA LEU A 415 -10.40 -15.70 14.84
C LEU A 415 -10.10 -14.70 13.72
N VAL A 416 -9.49 -15.19 12.64
CA VAL A 416 -9.22 -14.40 11.43
C VAL A 416 -10.24 -14.79 10.36
N THR A 417 -10.98 -13.81 9.85
CA THR A 417 -11.96 -14.00 8.77
C THR A 417 -11.65 -13.06 7.61
N GLY A 418 -12.03 -13.47 6.40
CA GLY A 418 -11.81 -12.68 5.18
C GLY A 418 -11.87 -13.54 3.91
N PRO A 419 -11.82 -12.91 2.72
CA PRO A 419 -11.87 -13.62 1.44
C PRO A 419 -10.76 -14.68 1.30
N GLY A 420 -11.11 -15.85 0.79
CA GLY A 420 -10.18 -16.96 0.57
C GLY A 420 -9.92 -17.86 1.80
N LEU A 421 -10.42 -17.49 2.98
CA LEU A 421 -10.35 -18.34 4.18
C LEU A 421 -11.49 -19.36 4.22
N PRO A 422 -11.35 -20.47 4.98
CA PRO A 422 -12.43 -21.42 5.19
C PRO A 422 -13.70 -20.78 5.76
N ASN A 423 -14.85 -21.42 5.57
CA ASN A 423 -16.10 -20.98 6.20
C ASN A 423 -15.93 -21.00 7.74
N GLY A 424 -16.13 -19.86 8.38
CA GLY A 424 -15.85 -19.66 9.81
C GLY A 424 -14.46 -19.10 10.13
N GLY A 425 -13.56 -18.95 9.16
CA GLY A 425 -12.24 -18.35 9.34
C GLY A 425 -11.15 -19.31 9.84
N LEU A 426 -10.01 -18.74 10.22
CA LEU A 426 -8.87 -19.43 10.82
C LEU A 426 -8.74 -19.05 12.29
N ARG A 427 -8.67 -20.05 13.17
CA ARG A 427 -8.44 -19.85 14.60
C ARG A 427 -6.95 -19.91 14.90
N TYR A 428 -6.45 -18.93 15.65
CA TYR A 428 -5.09 -18.85 16.16
C TYR A 428 -5.11 -18.95 17.68
N ASP A 429 -4.52 -20.00 18.25
CA ASP A 429 -4.53 -20.22 19.70
C ASP A 429 -3.40 -19.43 20.38
N ALA A 430 -3.72 -18.79 21.51
CA ALA A 430 -2.74 -18.05 22.31
C ALA A 430 -1.66 -18.99 22.85
N PRO A 431 -0.36 -18.71 22.63
CA PRO A 431 0.71 -19.57 23.10
C PRO A 431 0.92 -19.45 24.62
N GLY A 432 1.17 -20.56 25.30
CA GLY A 432 1.38 -20.58 26.75
C GLY A 432 2.70 -19.92 27.22
N LEU A 433 3.67 -19.73 26.33
CA LEU A 433 5.00 -19.17 26.64
C LEU A 433 5.31 -17.87 25.89
N GLY A 434 4.29 -17.19 25.36
CA GLY A 434 4.46 -16.04 24.46
C GLY A 434 5.00 -16.44 23.07
N GLY A 435 5.18 -15.45 22.19
CA GLY A 435 5.63 -15.65 20.81
C GLY A 435 4.49 -15.65 19.78
N LYS A 436 4.83 -16.00 18.54
CA LYS A 436 3.87 -16.08 17.42
C LYS A 436 2.78 -17.12 17.67
N TRP A 437 1.54 -16.73 17.39
CA TRP A 437 0.38 -17.59 17.50
C TRP A 437 0.29 -18.48 16.27
N LYS A 438 -0.18 -19.71 16.45
CA LYS A 438 -0.25 -20.72 15.38
C LYS A 438 -1.70 -20.98 15.03
N ILE A 439 -1.95 -21.35 13.77
CA ILE A 439 -3.27 -21.85 13.37
C ILE A 439 -3.58 -23.09 14.22
N SER A 440 -4.78 -23.17 14.77
CA SER A 440 -5.23 -24.29 15.60
C SER A 440 -5.07 -25.62 14.85
N GLY A 441 -4.37 -26.57 15.47
CA GLY A 441 -4.04 -27.86 14.85
C GLY A 441 -2.86 -27.82 13.87
N GLN A 442 -2.15 -26.69 13.73
CA GLN A 442 -0.96 -26.55 12.89
C GLN A 442 0.27 -26.09 13.68
N VAL A 443 1.45 -26.23 13.07
CA VAL A 443 2.73 -25.82 13.66
C VAL A 443 3.17 -24.41 13.24
N SER A 444 2.42 -23.76 12.33
CA SER A 444 2.77 -22.51 11.67
C SER A 444 1.58 -21.54 11.59
N PRO A 445 1.81 -20.22 11.49
CA PRO A 445 0.78 -19.23 11.15
C PRO A 445 0.42 -19.20 9.65
N TYR A 446 1.14 -19.93 8.79
CA TYR A 446 0.95 -19.95 7.34
C TYR A 446 -0.20 -20.87 6.93
N TYR A 447 -1.27 -20.28 6.40
CA TYR A 447 -2.37 -20.99 5.77
C TYR A 447 -2.01 -21.34 4.32
N VAL A 448 -1.55 -22.57 4.12
CA VAL A 448 -1.25 -23.13 2.80
C VAL A 448 -2.57 -23.34 2.05
N MET A 449 -2.78 -22.56 1.00
CA MET A 449 -3.96 -22.67 0.16
C MET A 449 -3.78 -23.75 -0.91
N ALA A 450 -2.59 -23.89 -1.50
CA ALA A 450 -2.27 -24.97 -2.43
C ALA A 450 -0.78 -25.33 -2.37
N ASP A 451 -0.48 -26.62 -2.57
CA ASP A 451 0.86 -27.20 -2.45
C ASP A 451 1.09 -28.24 -3.57
N SER A 452 2.20 -28.09 -4.31
CA SER A 452 2.58 -29.02 -5.37
C SER A 452 3.17 -30.35 -4.87
N CYS A 453 3.60 -30.42 -3.61
CA CYS A 453 4.27 -31.59 -3.04
C CYS A 453 3.34 -32.48 -2.22
N ASN A 454 2.24 -31.93 -1.73
CA ASN A 454 1.16 -32.70 -1.14
C ASN A 454 -0.20 -32.13 -1.58
N PRO A 455 -0.64 -32.41 -2.82
CA PRO A 455 -1.87 -31.85 -3.39
C PRO A 455 -3.16 -32.29 -2.68
N GLY A 456 -3.07 -33.05 -1.58
CA GLY A 456 -4.21 -33.46 -0.75
C GLY A 456 -4.24 -32.88 0.66
N ALA A 457 -3.21 -32.14 1.11
CA ALA A 457 -3.12 -31.67 2.50
C ALA A 457 -4.10 -30.53 2.82
N GLN A 458 -4.12 -29.48 1.99
CA GLN A 458 -5.08 -28.38 1.98
C GLN A 458 -5.05 -27.76 0.58
N THR A 459 -6.13 -27.84 -0.20
CA THR A 459 -6.12 -27.39 -1.60
C THR A 459 -7.38 -26.60 -1.93
N VAL A 460 -7.24 -25.28 -1.89
CA VAL A 460 -8.11 -24.30 -2.54
C VAL A 460 -7.75 -24.31 -4.02
N VAL A 461 -8.74 -24.54 -4.88
CA VAL A 461 -8.53 -24.57 -6.34
C VAL A 461 -8.14 -23.20 -6.90
N ASP A 462 -7.35 -23.19 -7.98
CA ASP A 462 -6.85 -21.97 -8.62
C ASP A 462 -7.94 -20.94 -8.95
N SER A 463 -9.13 -21.39 -9.38
CA SER A 463 -10.26 -20.49 -9.66
C SER A 463 -10.78 -19.78 -8.41
N ALA A 464 -10.73 -20.41 -7.23
CA ALA A 464 -11.14 -19.81 -5.97
C ALA A 464 -10.06 -18.84 -5.44
N ILE A 465 -8.77 -19.17 -5.61
CA ILE A 465 -7.69 -18.21 -5.32
C ILE A 465 -7.83 -16.98 -6.23
N ALA A 466 -8.06 -17.20 -7.52
CA ALA A 466 -8.20 -16.13 -8.52
C ALA A 466 -9.38 -15.19 -8.24
N ALA A 467 -10.43 -15.68 -7.56
CA ALA A 467 -11.62 -14.92 -7.21
C ALA A 467 -11.45 -14.02 -5.97
N ILE A 468 -10.35 -14.14 -5.22
CA ILE A 468 -10.07 -13.23 -4.10
C ILE A 468 -9.86 -11.82 -4.66
N PRO A 469 -10.64 -10.82 -4.20
CA PRO A 469 -10.52 -9.46 -4.72
C PRO A 469 -9.19 -8.83 -4.31
N ASP A 470 -8.70 -7.90 -5.14
CA ASP A 470 -7.64 -6.99 -4.73
C ASP A 470 -8.10 -6.14 -3.55
N ASN A 471 -7.16 -5.67 -2.72
CA ASN A 471 -7.49 -4.90 -1.52
C ASN A 471 -8.41 -5.63 -0.53
N ALA A 472 -8.40 -6.98 -0.54
CA ALA A 472 -9.17 -7.80 0.39
C ALA A 472 -8.86 -7.45 1.85
N VAL A 473 -9.91 -7.36 2.67
CA VAL A 473 -9.82 -7.05 4.10
C VAL A 473 -9.97 -8.31 4.92
N TYR A 474 -9.08 -8.48 5.90
CA TYR A 474 -9.08 -9.57 6.86
C TYR A 474 -9.27 -9.01 8.26
N THR A 475 -10.21 -9.56 9.02
CA THR A 475 -10.57 -9.09 10.36
C THR A 475 -10.10 -10.07 11.42
N PHE A 476 -9.58 -9.53 12.51
CA PHE A 476 -9.00 -10.25 13.64
C PHE A 476 -9.88 -10.01 14.87
N MET A 477 -10.50 -11.07 15.36
CA MET A 477 -11.45 -11.02 16.47
C MET A 477 -10.90 -11.80 17.66
N ALA A 478 -10.77 -11.15 18.82
CA ALA A 478 -10.32 -11.81 20.04
C ALA A 478 -11.46 -12.50 20.78
N TYR A 479 -11.16 -13.66 21.38
CA TYR A 479 -12.11 -14.43 22.17
C TYR A 479 -11.48 -14.98 23.45
N THR A 480 -12.29 -15.07 24.50
CA THR A 480 -11.97 -15.82 25.72
C THR A 480 -12.13 -17.34 25.50
N GLY A 481 -11.63 -18.14 26.44
CA GLY A 481 -11.81 -19.60 26.43
C GLY A 481 -13.27 -20.06 26.54
N ALA A 482 -14.18 -19.18 26.97
CA ALA A 482 -15.63 -19.41 26.98
C ALA A 482 -16.32 -18.97 25.66
N ASN A 483 -15.55 -18.67 24.62
CA ASN A 483 -16.01 -18.15 23.31
C ASN A 483 -16.77 -16.82 23.40
N ALA A 484 -16.53 -16.03 24.46
CA ALA A 484 -17.01 -14.65 24.51
C ALA A 484 -16.06 -13.72 23.74
N LYS A 485 -16.59 -12.90 22.83
CA LYS A 485 -15.82 -11.90 22.08
C LYS A 485 -15.22 -10.89 23.06
N ILE A 486 -13.93 -10.60 22.88
CA ILE A 486 -13.20 -9.52 23.53
C ILE A 486 -13.12 -8.38 22.53
N ASN A 487 -13.51 -7.19 22.97
CA ASN A 487 -13.32 -5.98 22.18
C ASN A 487 -11.93 -5.45 22.51
N PHE A 488 -11.08 -5.34 21.49
CA PHE A 488 -9.81 -4.67 21.66
C PHE A 488 -10.05 -3.22 22.13
N PRO A 489 -9.12 -2.64 22.91
CA PRO A 489 -9.24 -1.25 23.37
C PRO A 489 -9.34 -0.24 22.21
N THR A 490 -8.82 -0.63 21.04
CA THR A 490 -8.80 0.14 19.81
C THR A 490 -9.16 -0.77 18.64
N GLY A 491 -9.58 -0.21 17.50
CA GLY A 491 -9.91 -1.01 16.33
C GLY A 491 -10.97 -0.35 15.45
N THR A 492 -11.67 -1.17 14.69
CA THR A 492 -12.94 -0.84 14.04
C THR A 492 -14.02 -0.51 15.08
N SER A 493 -15.17 0.00 14.64
CA SER A 493 -16.30 0.36 15.51
C SER A 493 -16.83 -0.80 16.35
N ASP A 494 -16.59 -2.06 15.93
CA ASP A 494 -16.99 -3.26 16.66
C ASP A 494 -15.87 -3.83 17.55
N GLY A 495 -14.76 -3.09 17.73
CA GLY A 495 -13.63 -3.46 18.58
C GLY A 495 -12.72 -4.54 18.00
N THR A 496 -12.64 -4.68 16.67
CA THR A 496 -11.79 -5.66 15.99
C THR A 496 -10.61 -4.98 15.28
N TYR A 497 -9.56 -5.72 14.97
CA TYR A 497 -8.51 -5.23 14.07
C TYR A 497 -8.78 -5.69 12.65
N ALA A 498 -8.43 -4.86 11.66
CA ALA A 498 -8.60 -5.18 10.25
C ALA A 498 -7.34 -4.81 9.45
N LEU A 499 -6.89 -5.73 8.60
CA LEU A 499 -5.77 -5.51 7.69
C LEU A 499 -6.18 -5.70 6.24
N LYS A 500 -5.57 -4.91 5.35
CA LYS A 500 -5.82 -4.93 3.92
C LYS A 500 -4.63 -5.56 3.18
N LEU A 501 -4.89 -6.60 2.40
CA LEU A 501 -3.94 -7.16 1.45
C LEU A 501 -4.13 -6.51 0.09
N GLN A 502 -3.05 -5.91 -0.43
CA GLN A 502 -3.10 -5.20 -1.71
C GLN A 502 -3.53 -6.13 -2.86
N ARG A 503 -3.06 -7.38 -2.85
CA ARG A 503 -3.37 -8.37 -3.87
C ARG A 503 -3.45 -9.78 -3.29
N ARG A 504 -4.32 -10.58 -3.89
CA ARG A 504 -4.44 -12.02 -3.59
C ARG A 504 -3.11 -12.78 -3.75
N PRO A 505 -2.95 -13.93 -3.09
CA PRO A 505 -1.91 -14.89 -3.43
C PRO A 505 -1.96 -15.25 -4.92
N LEU A 506 -0.80 -15.64 -5.47
CA LEU A 506 -0.75 -16.25 -6.79
C LEU A 506 -1.51 -17.59 -6.75
N THR A 507 -2.15 -17.99 -7.84
CA THR A 507 -2.66 -19.37 -7.97
C THR A 507 -1.51 -20.37 -8.02
N LEU A 508 -1.77 -21.67 -7.85
CA LEU A 508 -0.67 -22.66 -7.91
C LEU A 508 0.00 -22.66 -9.29
N ALA A 509 -0.78 -22.57 -10.37
CA ALA A 509 -0.25 -22.45 -11.72
C ALA A 509 0.59 -21.18 -11.91
N GLU A 510 0.13 -20.04 -11.39
CA GLU A 510 0.88 -18.78 -11.44
C GLU A 510 2.18 -18.87 -10.63
N VAL A 511 2.17 -19.51 -9.46
CA VAL A 511 3.37 -19.72 -8.63
C VAL A 511 4.42 -20.56 -9.36
N GLN A 512 4.02 -21.66 -10.01
CA GLN A 512 4.95 -22.52 -10.74
C GLN A 512 5.62 -21.81 -11.92
N ALA A 513 4.97 -20.79 -12.48
CA ALA A 513 5.52 -19.95 -13.55
C ALA A 513 6.27 -18.70 -13.04
N ALA A 514 6.19 -18.39 -11.75
CA ALA A 514 6.75 -17.17 -11.20
C ALA A 514 8.28 -17.22 -11.03
N ALA A 515 8.91 -16.06 -11.10
CA ALA A 515 10.31 -15.90 -10.72
C ALA A 515 10.44 -15.80 -9.19
N PHE A 516 11.31 -16.65 -8.63
CA PHE A 516 11.64 -16.65 -7.20
C PHE A 516 13.11 -16.22 -6.99
N PRO A 517 13.46 -15.77 -5.78
CA PRO A 517 14.85 -15.66 -5.35
C PRO A 517 15.64 -16.92 -5.72
N ALA A 518 16.79 -16.77 -6.36
CA ALA A 518 17.63 -17.91 -6.72
C ALA A 518 18.88 -17.92 -5.84
N ILE A 519 18.92 -18.82 -4.85
CA ILE A 519 20.08 -19.01 -3.98
C ILE A 519 21.16 -19.78 -4.74
N SER A 520 22.31 -19.17 -4.95
CA SER A 520 23.47 -19.78 -5.62
C SER A 520 24.55 -20.24 -4.62
N SER A 521 24.54 -19.69 -3.41
CA SER A 521 25.42 -20.13 -2.32
C SER A 521 24.71 -19.97 -0.98
N PRO A 522 24.80 -20.95 -0.06
CA PRO A 522 25.34 -22.30 -0.29
C PRO A 522 24.47 -23.10 -1.28
N THR A 523 24.98 -24.19 -1.82
CA THR A 523 24.11 -25.18 -2.48
C THR A 523 23.28 -25.92 -1.43
N ILE A 524 22.16 -26.53 -1.81
CA ILE A 524 21.35 -27.33 -0.87
C ILE A 524 22.14 -28.49 -0.25
N LEU A 525 23.07 -29.09 -1.01
CA LEU A 525 23.93 -30.18 -0.55
C LEU A 525 24.96 -29.69 0.47
N ASP A 526 25.59 -28.55 0.22
CA ASP A 526 26.52 -27.95 1.20
C ASP A 526 25.79 -27.54 2.48
N PHE A 527 24.58 -26.97 2.32
CA PHE A 527 23.76 -26.58 3.45
C PHE A 527 23.27 -27.79 4.29
N ALA A 528 23.11 -28.97 3.68
CA ALA A 528 22.80 -30.20 4.41
C ALA A 528 23.84 -30.58 5.46
N GLY A 529 25.09 -30.11 5.30
CA GLY A 529 26.17 -30.28 6.27
C GLY A 529 26.26 -29.17 7.34
N TYR A 530 25.48 -28.09 7.24
CA TYR A 530 25.61 -26.93 8.14
C TYR A 530 25.22 -27.25 9.59
N THR A 531 26.10 -26.98 10.55
CA THR A 531 25.85 -27.23 11.99
C THR A 531 25.83 -25.98 12.85
N SER A 532 26.70 -25.00 12.58
CA SER A 532 26.78 -23.71 13.26
C SER A 532 27.81 -22.81 12.56
N GLY A 533 28.00 -21.59 13.08
CA GLY A 533 28.95 -20.63 12.54
C GLY A 533 28.39 -19.85 11.35
N ASN A 534 29.26 -19.12 10.66
CA ASN A 534 28.87 -18.25 9.58
C ASN A 534 28.59 -19.02 8.28
N VAL A 535 27.57 -18.59 7.54
CA VAL A 535 27.25 -19.03 6.19
C VAL A 535 26.92 -17.80 5.34
N THR A 536 27.49 -17.74 4.15
CA THR A 536 27.24 -16.66 3.20
C THR A 536 26.16 -17.07 2.21
N ILE A 537 25.05 -16.33 2.25
CA ILE A 537 23.89 -16.45 1.38
C ILE A 537 24.08 -15.51 0.20
N VAL A 538 24.26 -16.09 -0.98
CA VAL A 538 24.26 -15.36 -2.26
C VAL A 538 23.00 -15.72 -3.00
N ALA A 539 22.19 -14.72 -3.34
CA ALA A 539 20.97 -14.92 -4.11
C ALA A 539 20.78 -13.84 -5.18
N SER A 540 20.05 -14.19 -6.22
CA SER A 540 19.63 -13.31 -7.32
C SER A 540 18.10 -13.29 -7.44
N ASN A 541 17.56 -12.51 -8.39
CA ASN A 541 16.11 -12.31 -8.58
C ASN A 541 15.41 -11.72 -7.34
N ILE A 542 16.12 -10.90 -6.56
CA ILE A 542 15.52 -10.09 -5.51
C ILE A 542 15.09 -8.75 -6.13
N ASN A 543 13.90 -8.28 -5.79
CA ASN A 543 13.41 -6.99 -6.22
C ASN A 543 14.32 -5.88 -5.66
N SER A 544 15.03 -5.16 -6.53
CA SER A 544 15.96 -4.10 -6.11
C SER A 544 15.28 -2.82 -5.62
N ALA A 545 13.96 -2.70 -5.80
CA ALA A 545 13.19 -1.54 -5.32
C ALA A 545 12.66 -1.72 -3.89
N LYS A 546 12.76 -2.93 -3.31
CA LYS A 546 12.23 -3.26 -1.98
C LYS A 546 13.27 -4.05 -1.17
N TYR A 547 13.23 -3.92 0.15
CA TYR A 547 13.99 -4.79 1.01
C TYR A 547 13.49 -6.23 0.89
N GLY A 548 14.43 -7.15 0.73
CA GLY A 548 14.20 -8.58 0.93
C GLY A 548 14.61 -8.98 2.34
N ARG A 549 14.56 -10.28 2.61
CA ARG A 549 15.05 -10.84 3.87
C ARG A 549 15.85 -12.10 3.62
N VAL A 550 16.87 -12.31 4.43
CA VAL A 550 17.55 -13.60 4.55
C VAL A 550 17.34 -14.16 5.94
N TYR A 551 17.07 -15.46 6.02
CA TYR A 551 16.81 -16.16 7.26
C TYR A 551 17.64 -17.44 7.33
N LEU A 552 18.11 -17.77 8.52
CA LEU A 552 18.82 -19.00 8.84
C LEU A 552 18.29 -19.53 10.18
N GLY A 553 17.82 -20.77 10.19
CA GLY A 553 17.27 -21.40 11.38
C GLY A 553 17.71 -22.86 11.53
N GLN A 554 17.76 -23.33 12.78
CA GLN A 554 17.97 -24.73 13.11
C GLN A 554 17.18 -25.14 14.35
N ASN A 555 16.88 -26.44 14.45
CA ASN A 555 16.37 -27.07 15.65
C ASN A 555 17.09 -28.38 15.94
N THR A 556 17.10 -28.79 17.19
CA THR A 556 17.63 -30.08 17.63
C THR A 556 16.55 -31.01 18.18
N SER A 557 16.90 -32.27 18.37
CA SER A 557 16.07 -33.29 19.02
C SER A 557 15.67 -32.93 20.46
N THR A 558 16.31 -31.94 21.08
CA THR A 558 15.99 -31.43 22.42
C THR A 558 15.27 -30.08 22.36
N ASN A 559 14.75 -29.68 21.20
CA ASN A 559 14.08 -28.40 20.95
C ASN A 559 14.95 -27.16 21.25
N ASP A 560 16.27 -27.27 21.03
CA ASP A 560 17.16 -26.09 21.01
C ASP A 560 17.01 -25.39 19.65
N PHE A 561 16.03 -24.49 19.59
CA PHE A 561 15.73 -23.70 18.40
C PHE A 561 16.61 -22.45 18.33
N ARG A 562 17.22 -22.21 17.17
CA ARG A 562 18.08 -21.04 16.94
C ARG A 562 17.83 -20.45 15.59
N GLU A 563 17.85 -19.13 15.54
CA GLU A 563 17.63 -18.40 14.32
C GLU A 563 18.41 -17.10 14.27
N THR A 564 18.66 -16.65 13.05
CA THR A 564 19.11 -15.31 12.75
C THR A 564 18.53 -14.92 11.40
N GLU A 565 18.25 -13.64 11.25
CA GLU A 565 17.71 -13.07 10.02
C GLU A 565 18.22 -11.65 9.85
N ASN A 566 18.23 -11.16 8.61
CA ASN A 566 18.52 -9.78 8.27
C ASN A 566 17.61 -9.31 7.14
N ASP A 567 17.08 -8.10 7.26
CA ASP A 567 16.48 -7.38 6.14
C ASP A 567 17.59 -6.78 5.27
N VAL A 568 17.44 -6.88 3.95
CA VAL A 568 18.53 -6.63 3.01
C VAL A 568 18.05 -5.89 1.77
N ALA A 569 18.66 -4.76 1.46
CA ALA A 569 18.52 -4.12 0.15
C ALA A 569 19.35 -4.90 -0.87
N ALA A 570 18.72 -5.31 -1.98
CA ALA A 570 19.45 -5.89 -3.10
C ALA A 570 20.22 -4.83 -3.88
N ALA A 571 21.33 -5.23 -4.50
CA ALA A 571 21.98 -4.39 -5.49
C ALA A 571 21.04 -4.12 -6.68
N ALA A 572 21.34 -3.09 -7.48
CA ALA A 572 20.50 -2.69 -8.62
C ALA A 572 20.26 -3.81 -9.65
N ASN A 573 21.11 -4.83 -9.70
CA ASN A 573 20.95 -6.04 -10.52
C ASN A 573 20.13 -7.16 -9.85
N GLY A 574 19.52 -6.89 -8.70
CA GLY A 574 18.69 -7.83 -7.94
C GLY A 574 19.47 -8.92 -7.20
N THR A 575 20.75 -8.67 -6.87
CA THR A 575 21.60 -9.63 -6.14
C THR A 575 21.82 -9.23 -4.68
N ILE A 576 21.98 -10.24 -3.82
CA ILE A 576 22.38 -10.09 -2.41
C ILE A 576 23.58 -10.99 -2.10
N ASN A 577 24.41 -10.56 -1.15
CA ASN A 577 25.52 -11.33 -0.59
C ASN A 577 25.60 -11.03 0.91
N GLN A 578 25.10 -11.96 1.73
CA GLN A 578 24.81 -11.72 3.14
C GLN A 578 25.32 -12.86 4.00
N THR A 579 26.05 -12.52 5.06
CA THR A 579 26.59 -13.53 5.99
C THR A 579 25.75 -13.56 7.25
N LEU A 580 25.19 -14.73 7.54
CA LEU A 580 24.44 -15.05 8.74
C LEU A 580 25.20 -16.10 9.54
N GLY A 581 24.95 -16.23 10.84
CA GLY A 581 25.53 -17.32 11.60
C GLY A 581 24.76 -17.67 12.87
N LEU A 582 24.78 -18.96 13.20
CA LEU A 582 24.19 -19.50 14.43
C LEU A 582 25.29 -19.91 15.41
N THR A 583 25.04 -19.71 16.69
CA THR A 583 25.90 -20.29 17.74
C THR A 583 25.75 -21.83 17.77
N PRO A 584 26.74 -22.59 18.29
CA PRO A 584 26.68 -24.06 18.37
C PRO A 584 25.64 -24.60 19.36
N ALA A 585 24.80 -25.56 18.94
CA ALA A 585 23.75 -26.19 19.76
C ALA A 585 24.23 -26.57 21.17
N SER A 586 23.38 -26.36 22.19
CA SER A 586 23.67 -26.62 23.60
C SER A 586 23.50 -28.09 23.95
N GLY A 587 22.77 -28.84 23.12
CA GLY A 587 22.59 -30.28 23.19
C GLY A 587 21.70 -30.80 22.08
N GLY A 588 21.63 -32.13 21.95
CA GLY A 588 20.81 -32.83 20.96
C GLY A 588 21.42 -32.88 19.55
N THR A 589 20.84 -33.72 18.69
CA THR A 589 21.21 -33.81 17.27
C THR A 589 20.33 -32.88 16.44
N ILE A 590 20.89 -32.17 15.47
CA ILE A 590 20.12 -31.31 14.57
C ILE A 590 19.14 -32.17 13.76
N ASN A 591 17.84 -31.95 13.97
CA ASN A 591 16.77 -32.67 13.28
C ASN A 591 16.06 -31.81 12.22
N TRP A 592 16.30 -30.50 12.23
CA TRP A 592 15.79 -29.56 11.24
C TRP A 592 16.73 -28.38 11.05
N ARG A 593 16.85 -27.91 9.81
CA ARG A 593 17.50 -26.65 9.48
C ARG A 593 16.89 -26.03 8.23
N THR A 594 16.94 -24.72 8.17
CA THR A 594 16.40 -23.95 7.05
C THR A 594 17.26 -22.74 6.72
N LEU A 595 17.28 -22.40 5.44
CA LEU A 595 17.88 -21.20 4.92
C LEU A 595 16.93 -20.61 3.90
N ARG A 596 16.71 -19.30 3.95
CA ARG A 596 15.75 -18.63 3.09
C ARG A 596 16.29 -17.33 2.53
N ALA A 597 15.94 -17.06 1.28
CA ALA A 597 16.01 -15.73 0.68
C ALA A 597 14.59 -15.33 0.25
N GLU A 598 14.18 -14.13 0.63
CA GLU A 598 12.85 -13.57 0.42
C GLU A 598 12.94 -12.29 -0.40
N SER A 599 12.00 -12.12 -1.32
CA SER A 599 11.79 -10.91 -2.10
C SER A 599 10.34 -10.49 -2.02
N ILE A 600 10.08 -9.18 -2.06
CA ILE A 600 8.73 -8.63 -2.10
C ILE A 600 8.44 -8.17 -3.52
N ASP A 601 7.31 -8.60 -4.09
CA ASP A 601 6.92 -8.17 -5.44
C ASP A 601 6.27 -6.76 -5.44
N ALA A 602 5.88 -6.26 -6.62
CA ALA A 602 5.27 -4.95 -6.77
C ALA A 602 3.95 -4.77 -5.98
N TYR A 603 3.29 -5.88 -5.61
CA TYR A 603 2.02 -5.92 -4.91
C TYR A 603 2.16 -6.37 -3.45
N ARG A 604 3.39 -6.32 -2.90
CA ARG A 604 3.69 -6.66 -1.51
C ARG A 604 3.43 -8.13 -1.16
N ARG A 605 3.50 -9.01 -2.15
CA ARG A 605 3.45 -10.46 -1.91
C ARG A 605 4.86 -10.96 -1.66
N LEU A 606 5.00 -11.84 -0.66
CA LEU A 606 6.27 -12.41 -0.25
C LEU A 606 6.60 -13.61 -1.14
N MET A 607 7.72 -13.55 -1.85
CA MET A 607 8.27 -14.61 -2.68
C MET A 607 9.50 -15.18 -1.98
N SER A 608 9.41 -16.40 -1.44
CA SER A 608 10.53 -17.01 -0.72
C SER A 608 11.07 -18.24 -1.44
N THR A 609 12.39 -18.35 -1.51
CA THR A 609 13.05 -19.64 -1.78
C THR A 609 13.62 -20.15 -0.49
N THR A 610 13.15 -21.33 -0.08
CA THR A 610 13.49 -21.93 1.22
C THR A 610 14.18 -23.28 1.00
N TYR A 611 15.38 -23.42 1.53
CA TYR A 611 16.00 -24.72 1.75
C TYR A 611 15.46 -25.31 3.04
N ALA A 612 14.83 -26.48 2.98
CA ALA A 612 14.32 -27.17 4.16
C ALA A 612 14.92 -28.58 4.25
N ILE A 613 15.61 -28.86 5.36
CA ILE A 613 16.29 -30.14 5.58
C ILE A 613 15.87 -30.68 6.94
N GLY A 614 15.32 -31.91 6.95
CA GLY A 614 14.72 -32.53 8.12
C GLY A 614 13.26 -32.14 8.31
N THR A 615 12.67 -32.54 9.44
CA THR A 615 11.24 -32.33 9.72
C THR A 615 11.08 -31.14 10.66
N GLN A 616 10.30 -30.14 10.24
CA GLN A 616 10.02 -28.96 11.06
C GLN A 616 9.32 -29.38 12.37
N PRO A 617 9.78 -28.90 13.54
CA PRO A 617 9.19 -29.22 14.85
C PRO A 617 7.79 -28.62 15.05
#